data_AF-A0A9W4DP08-F1
#
_entry.id   AF-A0A9W4DP08-F1
#
_cell.length_a   1.000
_cell.length_b   1.000
_cell.length_c   1.000
_cell.angle_alpha   90.00
_cell.angle_beta   90.00
_cell.angle_gamma   90.00
#
_symmetry.space_group_name_H-M   'P 1'
#
loop_
_entity.id
_entity.type
_entity.pdbx_description
1 polymer ?
#
loop_
_entity_poly.entity_id
_entity_poly.type
_entity_poly.pdbx_seq_one_letter_code
_entity_poly.pdbx_strand_id
1 'polypeptide(L)' 'MSLNGWFTNCQGDGYWTWRNTAGGLCLDVAGGSSAPGANVQQWTCNELSPQIWKLDPR' A
#
# COMPACT_ATOMS: atom_id res chain seq x y z
N MET A 1 -6.14 -11.44 18.87
CA MET A 1 -6.11 -10.59 17.66
C MET A 1 -4.87 -10.95 16.87
N SER A 2 -5.01 -11.36 15.60
CA SER A 2 -3.84 -11.71 14.77
C SER A 2 -3.10 -10.43 14.38
N LEU A 3 -1.80 -10.36 14.71
CA LEU A 3 -0.93 -9.22 14.41
C LEU A 3 -0.35 -9.25 12.98
N ASN A 4 -0.77 -10.23 12.16
CA ASN A 4 -0.26 -10.43 10.80
C ASN A 4 -1.37 -10.22 9.76
N GLY A 5 -1.98 -9.03 9.75
CA GLY A 5 -3.09 -8.70 8.86
C GLY A 5 -2.89 -7.38 8.13
N TRP A 6 -3.78 -7.13 7.17
CA TRP A 6 -3.87 -5.87 6.44
C TRP A 6 -5.28 -5.30 6.57
N PHE A 7 -5.36 -4.00 6.85
CA PHE A 7 -6.57 -3.20 6.64
C PHE A 7 -6.53 -2.61 5.24
N THR A 8 -7.53 -2.97 4.43
CA THR A 8 -7.68 -2.47 3.07
C THR A 8 -8.74 -1.39 3.02
N ASN A 9 -8.46 -0.29 2.33
CA ASN A 9 -9.45 0.75 2.06
C ASN A 9 -9.63 0.97 0.57
N CYS A 10 -10.87 0.97 0.09
CA CYS A 10 -11.19 1.26 -1.31
C CYS A 10 -11.05 2.77 -1.57
N GLN A 11 -10.36 3.13 -2.64
CA GLN A 11 -10.24 4.52 -3.13
C GLN A 11 -11.18 4.80 -4.31
N GLY A 12 -11.90 3.79 -4.80
CA GLY A 12 -12.69 3.85 -6.04
C GLY A 12 -11.93 3.29 -7.24
N ASP A 13 -12.64 2.98 -8.32
CA ASP A 13 -12.10 2.53 -9.62
C ASP A 13 -11.08 1.37 -9.57
N GLY A 14 -11.22 0.50 -8.58
CA GLY A 14 -10.33 -0.65 -8.36
C GLY A 14 -9.00 -0.31 -7.67
N TYR A 15 -8.86 0.91 -7.15
CA TYR A 15 -7.72 1.34 -6.35
C TYR A 15 -7.95 1.11 -4.86
N TRP A 16 -6.87 0.71 -4.17
CA TRP A 16 -6.89 0.36 -2.76
C TRP A 16 -5.63 0.84 -2.05
N THR A 17 -5.75 1.13 -0.75
CA THR A 17 -4.60 1.27 0.15
C THR A 17 -4.54 0.07 1.09
N TRP A 18 -3.32 -0.29 1.52
CA TRP A 18 -3.06 -1.42 2.39
C TRP A 18 -2.29 -0.96 3.62
N ARG A 19 -2.90 -1.07 4.80
CA ARG A 19 -2.30 -0.67 6.08
C ARG A 19 -2.04 -1.89 6.95
N ASN A 20 -0.81 -2.08 7.39
CA ASN A 20 -0.43 -3.20 8.25
C ASN A 20 -1.12 -3.08 9.62
N THR A 21 -1.67 -4.18 10.14
CA THR A 21 -2.44 -4.17 11.40
C THR A 21 -1.57 -4.06 12.66
N ALA A 22 -0.29 -4.42 12.60
CA ALA A 22 0.63 -4.34 13.73
C ALA A 22 1.34 -2.98 13.83
N GLY A 23 1.87 -2.47 12.71
CA GLY A 23 2.64 -1.22 12.67
C GLY A 23 1.83 0.01 12.27
N GLY A 24 0.64 -0.17 11.68
CA GLY A 24 -0.16 0.94 11.17
C GLY A 24 0.49 1.68 9.99
N LEU A 25 1.52 1.10 9.36
CA LEU A 25 2.19 1.64 8.17
C LEU A 25 1.53 1.14 6.89
N CYS A 26 1.68 1.89 5.81
CA CYS A 26 1.08 1.61 4.51
C CYS A 26 2.06 0.90 3.56
N LEU A 27 1.54 0.04 2.69
CA LEU A 27 2.28 -0.54 1.57
C LEU A 27 2.64 0.57 0.58
N ASP A 28 3.93 0.80 0.37
CA ASP A 28 4.48 2.00 -0.27
C ASP A 28 5.59 1.64 -1.26
N VAL A 29 5.63 2.28 -2.43
CA VAL A 29 6.80 2.19 -3.32
C VAL A 29 7.87 3.16 -2.82
N ALA A 30 9.06 2.63 -2.51
CA ALA A 30 10.14 3.40 -1.90
C ALA A 30 10.51 4.64 -2.73
N GLY A 31 10.38 5.82 -2.10
CA GLY A 31 10.65 7.11 -2.72
C GLY A 31 9.69 7.49 -3.85
N GLY A 32 8.58 6.76 -4.04
CA GLY A 32 7.62 6.98 -5.14
C GLY A 32 8.19 6.71 -6.53
N SER A 33 9.25 5.89 -6.62
CA SER A 33 9.91 5.59 -7.89
C SER A 33 9.02 4.80 -8.84
N SER A 34 8.94 5.23 -10.10
CA SER A 34 8.29 4.48 -11.19
C SER A 34 9.27 3.59 -11.97
N ALA A 35 10.54 3.54 -11.56
CA ALA A 35 11.55 2.75 -12.23
C ALA A 35 11.31 1.24 -12.04
N PRO A 36 11.56 0.40 -13.07
CA PRO A 36 11.54 -1.04 -12.91
C PRO A 36 12.48 -1.51 -11.79
N GLY A 37 11.99 -2.40 -10.92
CA GLY A 37 12.76 -2.89 -9.78
C GLY A 37 12.76 -1.97 -8.55
N ALA A 38 11.95 -0.90 -8.55
CA ALA A 38 11.71 -0.12 -7.34
C ALA A 38 11.22 -1.01 -6.19
N ASN A 39 11.82 -0.83 -5.01
CA ASN A 39 11.45 -1.59 -3.83
C ASN A 39 10.07 -1.20 -3.33
N VAL A 40 9.34 -2.19 -2.81
CA VAL A 40 8.12 -1.98 -2.04
C VAL A 40 8.46 -2.12 -0.56
N GLN A 41 7.96 -1.20 0.25
CA GLN A 41 8.25 -1.08 1.68
C GLN A 41 6.98 -0.81 2.49
N GLN A 42 7.14 -0.77 3.82
CA GLN A 42 6.14 -0.18 4.71
C GLN A 42 6.61 1.21 5.10
N TRP A 43 5.77 2.21 4.88
CA TRP A 43 6.09 3.60 5.20
C TRP A 43 4.92 4.31 5.87
N THR A 44 5.19 5.47 6.45
CA THR A 44 4.16 6.32 7.04
C THR A 44 3.06 6.58 6.01
N CYS A 45 1.82 6.25 6.37
CA CYS A 45 0.66 6.51 5.53
C CYS A 45 0.55 8.02 5.27
N ASN A 46 0.57 8.43 4.01
CA ASN A 46 0.57 9.83 3.59
C ASN A 46 -0.39 10.11 2.41
N GLU A 47 -1.20 9.11 2.02
CA GLU A 47 -2.25 9.22 0.99
C GLU A 47 -1.74 9.62 -0.41
N LEU A 48 -0.43 9.52 -0.64
CA LEU A 48 0.16 9.79 -1.95
C LEU A 48 0.05 8.57 -2.87
N SER A 49 0.20 8.82 -4.17
CA SER A 49 0.13 7.78 -5.21
C SER A 49 1.01 6.54 -4.99
N PRO A 50 2.21 6.59 -4.36
CA PRO A 50 3.00 5.39 -4.09
C PRO A 50 2.34 4.38 -3.14
N GLN A 51 1.26 4.78 -2.46
CA GLN A 51 0.52 3.98 -1.49
C GLN A 51 -0.83 3.50 -2.00
N ILE A 52 -1.17 3.84 -3.25
CA ILE A 52 -2.45 3.52 -3.89
C ILE A 52 -2.21 2.49 -4.99
N TRP A 53 -2.83 1.32 -4.83
CA TRP A 53 -2.58 0.15 -5.65
C TRP A 53 -3.82 -0.23 -6.45
N LYS A 54 -3.67 -0.38 -7.76
CA LYS A 54 -4.72 -0.94 -8.60
C LYS A 54 -4.66 -2.46 -8.54
N LEU A 55 -5.76 -3.10 -8.15
CA LEU A 55 -5.86 -4.55 -8.20
C LEU A 55 -6.23 -4.99 -9.61
N ASP A 56 -5.40 -5.86 -10.18
CA ASP A 56 -5.66 -6.51 -11.45
C ASP A 56 -6.10 -7.97 -11.17
N PRO A 57 -7.35 -8.36 -11.46
CA PRO A 57 -7.90 -9.65 -11.05
C PRO A 57 -7.52 -10.83 -11.95
N ARG A 58 -6.56 -10.66 -12.87
CA ARG A 58 -6.15 -11.71 -13.81
C ARG A 58 -5.53 -12.94 -13.13
#